data_AF-A0A8H4AQU8-F1
#
_entry.id   AF-A0A8H4AQU8-F1
#
_cell.length_a   1.000
_cell.length_b   1.000
_cell.length_c   1.000
_cell.angle_alpha   90.00
_cell.angle_beta   90.00
_cell.angle_gamma   90.00
#
_symmetry.space_group_name_H-M   'P 1'
#
loop_
_entity.id
_entity.type
_entity.pdbx_description
1 polymer ?
#
loop_
_entity_poly.entity_id
_entity_poly.type
_entity_poly.pdbx_seq_one_letter_code
_entity_poly.pdbx_strand_id
1 'polypeptide(L)'
;MNFYIVFFAFLFVSTVNVQSYVISRQASVSDGCARISNEFITTQKIRFNYADAKDCYESFPFDKDVASKTIDTLTGLIGGFYSFLDKAKEPPQPGFDFRSMDLIAELDLFRNKSYTTLHDFTIDVQHLISDLKDAHTNFGSECFMSFLFYANITFYSVVDNGVQKIKVFNDTIDQSNNNCEVTHIDGQQAFNVISDYAKNSVSASRDPSVRFNIALDRAYLSFAIRTELPTKPDITYTLKCNNTNEFDVKRNWIAVSSSRILNKFNDSKSYFDNICNPIKGSKQSTSSNFELRKIAKTFNVVNGILAERDQSVTIIRTVDEFVGFYKVQDFGVVKIFTELPAGLSDAMLANVTQGFKDLANTGVKKIVLDLSDNLGGALLVILFFNLLLFPNTYPTFDFDIRVTEQMKLAITEQFKLATLNNIFDMSDYVNSKTHANFTSAADFIGNNVYTRGGVMGNYSNKHVVSDASLNLIIQFIQNLTTPLPWKPEDYIILTNGLCGSACAFIAEHAVEYNNVSTVAVGGIASNPLLSYASFPGGAVVNSTQIFDSLEKLGLLNNTLIPKPFPLTGTSVNFPMNEVYSKINPDEILEFSYRPAKFRLFYDEQNVRNISILWSQAAALIGSK
;
A
#
# COMPACT_ATOMS: atom_id res chain seq x y z
N MET A 1 1.63 34.44 -23.54
CA MET A 1 1.82 35.90 -23.53
C MET A 1 3.00 36.20 -22.60
N ASN A 2 4.04 36.84 -23.13
CA ASN A 2 5.35 37.17 -22.53
C ASN A 2 5.21 37.86 -21.14
N PHE A 3 6.17 37.87 -20.20
CA PHE A 3 7.62 38.13 -20.29
C PHE A 3 8.36 37.67 -19.01
N TYR A 4 9.57 37.11 -19.17
CA TYR A 4 10.64 37.09 -18.14
C TYR A 4 11.89 37.73 -18.77
N ILE A 5 12.37 38.83 -18.18
CA ILE A 5 13.64 39.54 -18.44
C ILE A 5 13.93 40.29 -17.13
N VAL A 6 15.10 40.40 -16.48
CA VAL A 6 16.51 39.98 -16.63
C VAL A 6 17.17 40.39 -15.27
N PHE A 7 18.19 39.66 -14.79
CA PHE A 7 19.53 40.20 -14.46
C PHE A 7 20.41 39.13 -13.79
N PHE A 8 21.40 38.64 -14.55
CA PHE A 8 22.60 37.98 -14.04
C PHE A 8 23.67 39.05 -13.84
N ALA A 9 24.28 39.10 -12.66
CA ALA A 9 25.50 39.86 -12.41
C ALA A 9 26.64 38.87 -12.12
N PHE A 10 27.64 38.89 -13.01
CA PHE A 10 28.93 38.25 -12.82
C PHE A 10 29.67 38.89 -11.65
N LEU A 11 30.26 38.08 -10.78
CA LEU A 11 31.38 38.51 -9.95
C LEU A 11 32.52 37.50 -10.02
N PHE A 12 33.70 38.08 -10.20
CA PHE A 12 34.97 37.49 -10.58
C PHE A 12 35.52 36.47 -9.58
N VAL A 13 36.17 35.47 -10.16
CA VAL A 13 37.04 34.48 -9.53
C VAL A 13 38.25 35.17 -8.88
N SER A 14 38.53 34.82 -7.62
CA SER A 14 39.88 34.88 -7.07
C SER A 14 40.34 33.46 -6.77
N THR A 15 41.38 33.05 -7.49
CA THR A 15 42.04 31.75 -7.37
C THR A 15 42.85 31.70 -6.08
N VAL A 16 42.38 30.95 -5.09
CA VAL A 16 43.22 30.52 -3.97
C VAL A 16 43.62 29.08 -4.25
N ASN A 17 44.92 28.90 -4.47
CA ASN A 17 45.57 27.63 -4.72
C ASN A 17 45.59 26.83 -3.40
N VAL A 18 44.57 26.01 -3.15
CA VAL A 18 44.55 25.10 -2.01
C VAL A 18 45.07 23.76 -2.50
N GLN A 19 46.30 23.42 -2.08
CA GLN A 19 46.85 22.08 -2.17
C GLN A 19 45.80 21.05 -1.72
N SER A 20 45.44 20.16 -2.65
CA SER A 20 44.58 19.02 -2.37
C SER A 20 45.30 18.09 -1.41
N TYR A 21 45.07 18.25 -0.11
CA TYR A 21 45.35 17.19 0.84
C TYR A 21 44.33 16.07 0.58
N VAL A 22 44.71 15.12 -0.26
CA VAL A 22 44.09 13.79 -0.29
C VAL A 22 44.45 13.15 1.05
N ILE A 23 43.65 13.42 2.08
CA ILE A 23 43.64 12.61 3.28
C ILE A 23 43.03 11.29 2.84
N SER A 24 43.89 10.29 2.64
CA SER A 24 43.53 8.88 2.64
C SER A 24 42.85 8.58 3.99
N ARG A 25 41.53 8.79 4.08
CA ARG A 25 40.71 8.13 5.10
C ARG A 25 40.73 6.66 4.74
N GLN A 26 41.55 5.89 5.43
CA GLN A 26 41.32 4.46 5.57
C GLN A 26 39.89 4.32 6.11
N ALA A 27 38.95 3.95 5.24
CA ALA A 27 37.65 3.47 5.68
C ALA A 27 37.94 2.34 6.68
N SER A 28 37.38 2.44 7.89
CA SER A 28 37.41 1.29 8.78
C SER A 28 36.74 0.14 8.04
N VAL A 29 37.49 -0.93 7.81
CA VAL A 29 37.05 -2.11 7.05
C VAL A 29 35.72 -2.68 7.58
N SER A 30 35.32 -2.32 8.81
CA SER A 30 34.09 -2.73 9.49
C SER A 30 32.83 -1.86 9.28
N ASP A 31 32.90 -0.65 8.69
CA ASP A 31 31.70 0.22 8.54
C ASP A 31 30.96 -0.07 7.23
N GLY A 32 29.81 -0.75 7.30
CA GLY A 32 28.99 -1.10 6.15
C GLY A 32 28.47 0.10 5.37
N CYS A 33 28.01 1.16 6.06
CA CYS A 33 27.51 2.36 5.41
C CYS A 33 28.63 3.09 4.63
N ALA A 34 29.85 3.09 5.15
CA ALA A 34 31.00 3.66 4.45
C ALA A 34 31.35 2.88 3.17
N ARG A 35 31.29 1.54 3.20
CA ARG A 35 31.53 0.71 2.00
C ARG A 35 30.49 0.99 0.91
N ILE A 36 29.21 1.07 1.28
CA ILE A 36 28.12 1.43 0.36
C ILE A 36 28.35 2.80 -0.27
N SER A 37 28.64 3.82 0.53
CA SER A 37 28.83 5.18 0.02
C SER A 37 30.04 5.26 -0.92
N ASN A 38 31.16 4.61 -0.57
CA ASN A 38 32.35 4.55 -1.41
C ASN A 38 32.07 3.85 -2.76
N GLU A 39 31.34 2.74 -2.75
CA GLU A 39 30.94 2.04 -3.98
C GLU A 39 30.01 2.91 -4.84
N PHE A 40 29.05 3.60 -4.22
CA PHE A 40 28.14 4.52 -4.93
C PHE A 40 28.90 5.67 -5.59
N ILE A 41 29.80 6.34 -4.87
CA ILE A 41 30.60 7.45 -5.41
C ILE A 41 31.48 6.98 -6.57
N THR A 42 32.09 5.79 -6.44
CA THR A 42 33.04 5.25 -7.42
C THR A 42 32.35 4.72 -8.68
N THR A 43 31.21 4.04 -8.53
CA THR A 43 30.58 3.30 -9.63
C THR A 43 29.31 3.96 -10.17
N GLN A 44 28.72 4.88 -9.40
CA GLN A 44 27.40 5.47 -9.65
C GLN A 44 26.26 4.43 -9.73
N LYS A 45 26.49 3.21 -9.20
CA LYS A 45 25.48 2.14 -9.14
C LYS A 45 24.69 2.22 -7.84
N ILE A 46 23.44 1.78 -7.92
CA ILE A 46 22.50 1.75 -6.79
C ILE A 46 22.31 0.35 -6.18
N ARG A 47 23.16 -0.61 -6.54
CA ARG A 47 23.10 -2.02 -6.14
C ARG A 47 24.36 -2.36 -5.36
N PHE A 48 24.21 -3.00 -4.21
CA PHE A 48 25.26 -3.26 -3.23
C PHE A 48 25.19 -4.69 -2.71
N ASN A 49 26.29 -5.14 -2.09
CA ASN A 49 26.33 -6.42 -1.40
C ASN A 49 25.38 -6.42 -0.19
N TYR A 50 24.62 -7.50 -0.02
CA TYR A 50 23.78 -7.75 1.15
C TYR A 50 24.55 -7.53 2.48
N ALA A 51 25.80 -8.00 2.56
CA ALA A 51 26.60 -7.91 3.78
C ALA A 51 26.87 -6.45 4.19
N ASP A 52 27.07 -5.55 3.23
CA ASP A 52 27.32 -4.14 3.52
C ASP A 52 26.06 -3.44 4.05
N ALA A 53 24.89 -3.79 3.52
CA ALA A 53 23.61 -3.27 4.01
C ALA A 53 23.29 -3.79 5.42
N LYS A 54 23.54 -5.09 5.67
CA LYS A 54 23.42 -5.69 6.99
C LYS A 54 24.32 -4.99 8.01
N ASP A 55 25.61 -4.88 7.73
CA ASP A 55 26.57 -4.22 8.62
C ASP A 55 26.19 -2.74 8.87
N CYS A 56 25.64 -2.05 7.86
CA CYS A 56 25.15 -0.68 8.00
C CYS A 56 23.96 -0.59 8.98
N TYR A 57 22.94 -1.46 8.86
CA TYR A 57 21.80 -1.49 9.78
C TYR A 57 22.19 -1.91 11.21
N GLU A 58 23.13 -2.83 11.34
CA GLU A 58 23.60 -3.34 12.63
C GLU A 58 24.64 -2.44 13.32
N SER A 59 25.05 -1.34 12.67
CA SER A 59 26.02 -0.38 13.24
C SER A 59 25.47 0.45 14.40
N PHE A 60 24.17 0.31 14.73
CA PHE A 60 23.50 1.09 15.77
C PHE A 60 23.10 0.20 16.96
N PRO A 61 23.87 0.24 18.07
CA PRO A 61 23.56 -0.52 19.28
C PRO A 61 22.17 -0.20 19.82
N PHE A 62 21.55 -1.15 20.50
CA PHE A 62 20.26 -0.95 21.16
C PHE A 62 20.33 0.21 22.18
N ASP A 63 19.38 1.14 22.07
CA ASP A 63 19.21 2.26 23.00
C ASP A 63 17.84 2.13 23.70
N LYS A 64 17.89 1.84 25.01
CA LYS A 64 16.70 1.60 25.83
C LYS A 64 15.82 2.84 25.97
N ASP A 65 16.39 4.04 25.97
CA ASP A 65 15.63 5.28 26.12
C ASP A 65 14.88 5.60 24.82
N VAL A 66 15.53 5.39 23.66
CA VAL A 66 14.90 5.49 22.34
C VAL A 66 13.77 4.45 22.21
N ALA A 67 14.02 3.21 22.63
CA ALA A 67 13.02 2.15 22.59
C ALA A 67 11.79 2.49 23.46
N SER A 68 12.01 2.88 24.72
CA SER A 68 10.92 3.23 25.64
C SER A 68 10.08 4.40 25.12
N LYS A 69 10.72 5.47 24.63
CA LYS A 69 10.01 6.63 24.07
C LYS A 69 9.23 6.28 22.81
N THR A 70 9.77 5.40 21.96
CA THR A 70 9.06 4.89 20.78
C THR A 70 7.78 4.15 21.17
N ILE A 71 7.84 3.28 22.19
CA ILE A 71 6.66 2.57 22.70
C ILE A 71 5.66 3.54 23.35
N ASP A 72 6.11 4.55 24.09
CA ASP A 72 5.24 5.60 24.66
C ASP A 72 4.47 6.35 23.55
N THR A 73 5.18 6.78 22.51
CA THR A 73 4.58 7.47 21.36
C THR A 73 3.60 6.57 20.62
N LEU A 74 3.97 5.32 20.32
CA LEU A 74 3.07 4.35 19.66
C LEU A 74 1.80 4.13 20.47
N THR A 75 1.95 3.86 21.76
CA THR A 75 0.83 3.61 22.68
C THR A 75 -0.11 4.80 22.73
N GLY A 76 0.42 6.02 22.82
CA GLY A 76 -0.41 7.23 22.85
C GLY A 76 -1.12 7.52 21.52
N LEU A 77 -0.45 7.30 20.39
CA LEU A 77 -1.04 7.53 19.07
C LEU A 77 -2.11 6.49 18.73
N ILE A 78 -1.79 5.21 18.90
CA ILE A 78 -2.73 4.10 18.65
C ILE A 78 -3.89 4.17 19.65
N GLY A 79 -3.58 4.34 20.94
CA GLY A 79 -4.59 4.45 21.99
C GLY A 79 -5.53 5.64 21.83
N GLY A 80 -5.01 6.76 21.30
CA GLY A 80 -5.75 8.00 21.12
C GLY A 80 -6.53 8.12 19.81
N PHE A 81 -6.03 7.56 18.69
CA PHE A 81 -6.55 7.92 17.36
C PHE A 81 -6.82 6.73 16.43
N TYR A 82 -6.44 5.49 16.77
CA TYR A 82 -6.71 4.33 15.92
C TYR A 82 -8.13 3.80 16.13
N SER A 83 -8.96 3.83 15.08
CA SER A 83 -10.38 3.46 15.19
C SER A 83 -10.61 1.96 15.40
N PHE A 84 -9.74 1.11 14.85
CA PHE A 84 -9.90 -0.35 14.96
C PHE A 84 -9.20 -0.99 16.16
N LEU A 85 -8.73 -0.19 17.12
CA LEU A 85 -7.98 -0.71 18.28
C LEU A 85 -8.74 -1.79 19.05
N ASP A 86 -10.01 -1.55 19.36
CA ASP A 86 -10.83 -2.50 20.12
C ASP A 86 -11.29 -3.66 19.23
N LYS A 87 -11.50 -3.41 17.93
CA LYS A 87 -11.88 -4.42 16.93
C LYS A 87 -10.75 -5.44 16.70
N ALA A 88 -9.48 -5.02 16.78
CA ALA A 88 -8.32 -5.88 16.62
C ALA A 88 -8.22 -7.01 17.67
N LYS A 89 -8.95 -6.91 18.79
CA LYS A 89 -9.03 -7.96 19.83
C LYS A 89 -9.97 -9.11 19.45
N GLU A 90 -10.80 -8.94 18.41
CA GLU A 90 -11.75 -9.96 17.98
C GLU A 90 -11.10 -11.02 17.09
N PRO A 91 -11.54 -12.29 17.17
CA PRO A 91 -11.03 -13.35 16.31
C PRO A 91 -11.37 -13.07 14.83
N PRO A 92 -10.56 -13.57 13.89
CA PRO A 92 -10.84 -13.45 12.46
C PRO A 92 -12.18 -14.09 12.09
N GLN A 93 -12.92 -13.44 11.19
CA GLN A 93 -14.09 -14.06 10.55
C GLN A 93 -13.65 -15.26 9.68
N PRO A 94 -14.55 -16.24 9.43
CA PRO A 94 -14.26 -17.34 8.51
C PRO A 94 -13.79 -16.82 7.14
N GLY A 95 -12.65 -17.35 6.67
CA GLY A 95 -11.99 -16.91 5.44
C GLY A 95 -10.78 -15.99 5.66
N PHE A 96 -10.67 -15.35 6.83
CA PHE A 96 -9.50 -14.57 7.23
C PHE A 96 -8.53 -15.35 8.13
N ASP A 97 -7.27 -14.94 8.12
CA ASP A 97 -6.19 -15.47 8.97
C ASP A 97 -5.30 -14.33 9.47
N PHE A 98 -5.53 -13.87 10.70
CA PHE A 98 -4.70 -12.90 11.40
C PHE A 98 -4.77 -13.14 12.92
N ARG A 99 -3.80 -12.60 13.66
CA ARG A 99 -3.74 -12.72 15.12
C ARG A 99 -4.64 -11.67 15.76
N SER A 100 -5.71 -12.08 16.43
CA SER A 100 -6.45 -11.20 17.34
C SER A 100 -5.55 -10.81 18.52
N MET A 101 -5.48 -9.53 18.86
CA MET A 101 -4.55 -9.06 19.90
C MET A 101 -5.03 -7.80 20.63
N ASP A 102 -4.64 -7.68 21.90
CA ASP A 102 -4.66 -6.41 22.61
C ASP A 102 -3.37 -5.64 22.28
N LEU A 103 -3.45 -4.79 21.26
CA LEU A 103 -2.28 -4.13 20.69
C LEU A 103 -1.51 -3.27 21.71
N ILE A 104 -2.19 -2.63 22.65
CA ILE A 104 -1.53 -1.82 23.70
C ILE A 104 -0.77 -2.73 24.67
N ALA A 105 -1.41 -3.82 25.12
CA ALA A 105 -0.77 -4.77 26.02
C ALA A 105 0.45 -5.43 25.35
N GLU A 106 0.35 -5.78 24.07
CA GLU A 106 1.45 -6.36 23.30
C GLU A 106 2.62 -5.37 23.12
N LEU A 107 2.34 -4.09 22.86
CA LEU A 107 3.36 -3.04 22.80
C LEU A 107 4.11 -2.89 24.13
N ASP A 108 3.41 -2.97 25.26
CA ASP A 108 4.05 -2.85 26.58
C ASP A 108 5.03 -4.00 26.88
N LEU A 109 4.85 -5.18 26.29
CA LEU A 109 5.79 -6.29 26.44
C LEU A 109 7.20 -5.95 25.91
N PHE A 110 7.30 -5.06 24.92
CA PHE A 110 8.58 -4.64 24.35
C PHE A 110 9.49 -3.91 25.34
N ARG A 111 8.93 -3.31 26.40
CA ARG A 111 9.70 -2.60 27.44
C ARG A 111 10.62 -3.52 28.24
N ASN A 112 10.29 -4.82 28.27
CA ASN A 112 11.01 -5.84 29.04
C ASN A 112 11.87 -6.76 28.15
N LYS A 113 11.78 -6.64 26.83
CA LYS A 113 12.60 -7.41 25.88
C LYS A 113 14.02 -6.81 25.78
N SER A 114 15.00 -7.67 25.51
CA SER A 114 16.40 -7.28 25.28
C SER A 114 16.75 -7.44 23.80
N TYR A 115 17.49 -6.48 23.25
CA TYR A 115 17.91 -6.46 21.85
C TYR A 115 19.40 -6.14 21.73
N THR A 116 20.00 -6.56 20.62
CA THR A 116 21.40 -6.24 20.31
C THR A 116 21.50 -4.87 19.64
N THR A 117 20.64 -4.60 18.66
CA THR A 117 20.66 -3.38 17.86
C THR A 117 19.32 -2.64 17.90
N LEU A 118 19.32 -1.35 17.54
CA LEU A 118 18.09 -0.59 17.32
C LEU A 118 17.28 -1.11 16.12
N HIS A 119 17.97 -1.72 15.13
CA HIS A 119 17.33 -2.40 14.01
C HIS A 119 16.45 -3.56 14.52
N ASP A 120 17.00 -4.46 15.34
CA ASP A 120 16.27 -5.62 15.85
C ASP A 120 15.00 -5.23 16.63
N PHE A 121 15.12 -4.21 17.48
CA PHE A 121 13.97 -3.65 18.21
C PHE A 121 12.91 -3.10 17.25
N THR A 122 13.32 -2.31 16.25
CA THR A 122 12.38 -1.65 15.34
C THR A 122 11.65 -2.66 14.46
N ILE A 123 12.34 -3.68 13.97
CA ILE A 123 11.75 -4.74 13.16
C ILE A 123 10.78 -5.60 13.99
N ASP A 124 11.11 -5.97 15.23
CA ASP A 124 10.20 -6.75 16.08
C ASP A 124 8.90 -5.97 16.39
N VAL A 125 8.99 -4.64 16.62
CA VAL A 125 7.79 -3.79 16.76
C VAL A 125 7.01 -3.69 15.44
N GLN A 126 7.69 -3.58 14.30
CA GLN A 126 7.06 -3.56 12.98
C GLN A 126 6.31 -4.88 12.70
N HIS A 127 6.85 -6.02 13.10
CA HIS A 127 6.21 -7.34 12.99
C HIS A 127 4.92 -7.40 13.80
N LEU A 128 4.91 -6.89 15.05
CA LEU A 128 3.69 -6.80 15.86
C LEU A 128 2.58 -6.03 15.12
N ILE A 129 2.88 -4.85 14.59
CA ILE A 129 1.88 -4.05 13.86
C ILE A 129 1.44 -4.78 12.57
N SER A 130 2.38 -5.41 11.86
CA SER A 130 2.11 -6.15 10.63
C SER A 130 1.26 -7.40 10.84
N ASP A 131 1.13 -7.90 12.08
CA ASP A 131 0.26 -9.03 12.42
C ASP A 131 -1.23 -8.68 12.46
N LEU A 132 -1.58 -7.39 12.39
CA LEU A 132 -2.96 -6.94 12.12
C LEU A 132 -3.42 -7.26 10.69
N LYS A 133 -2.46 -7.55 9.79
CA LYS A 133 -2.66 -7.89 8.38
C LYS A 133 -3.49 -6.85 7.63
N ASP A 134 -3.15 -5.59 7.89
CA ASP A 134 -3.78 -4.38 7.38
C ASP A 134 -2.72 -3.50 6.71
N ALA A 135 -2.92 -3.16 5.44
CA ALA A 135 -1.97 -2.32 4.71
C ALA A 135 -1.99 -0.85 5.18
N HIS A 136 -3.10 -0.37 5.75
CA HIS A 136 -3.21 0.98 6.30
C HIS A 136 -2.55 1.11 7.67
N THR A 137 -2.45 0.01 8.41
CA THR A 137 -1.89 0.01 9.76
C THR A 137 -0.45 -0.52 9.73
N ASN A 138 0.53 0.39 9.70
CA ASN A 138 1.95 0.03 9.62
C ASN A 138 2.83 0.96 10.47
N PHE A 139 3.89 0.40 11.02
CA PHE A 139 4.96 1.11 11.73
C PHE A 139 6.28 0.84 11.02
N GLY A 140 7.12 1.86 10.91
CA GLY A 140 8.43 1.71 10.31
C GLY A 140 9.31 2.93 10.54
N SER A 141 10.59 2.77 10.26
CA SER A 141 11.59 3.83 10.34
C SER A 141 12.41 3.90 9.06
N GLU A 142 12.53 5.08 8.45
CA GLU A 142 13.43 5.28 7.30
C GLU A 142 14.87 4.84 7.61
N CYS A 143 15.26 4.90 8.90
CA CYS A 143 16.54 4.41 9.40
C CYS A 143 16.81 2.93 9.04
N PHE A 144 15.78 2.10 8.95
CA PHE A 144 15.87 0.66 8.71
C PHE A 144 15.06 0.18 7.49
N MET A 145 14.62 1.12 6.65
CA MET A 145 13.88 0.84 5.40
C MET A 145 14.52 1.51 4.17
N SER A 146 15.80 1.90 4.29
CA SER A 146 16.57 2.56 3.23
C SER A 146 17.03 1.66 2.07
N PHE A 147 16.86 0.33 2.17
CA PHE A 147 17.25 -0.64 1.16
C PHE A 147 16.08 -1.58 0.80
N LEU A 148 16.04 -1.98 -0.47
CA LEU A 148 15.29 -3.12 -0.97
C LEU A 148 16.25 -4.29 -1.20
N PHE A 149 15.79 -5.51 -0.96
CA PHE A 149 16.54 -6.73 -1.20
C PHE A 149 15.89 -7.50 -2.35
N TYR A 150 16.68 -7.82 -3.37
CA TYR A 150 16.21 -8.54 -4.56
C TYR A 150 17.05 -9.79 -4.83
N ALA A 151 16.38 -10.92 -5.03
CA ALA A 151 17.01 -12.23 -5.26
C ALA A 151 17.31 -12.55 -6.74
N ASN A 152 17.00 -11.65 -7.69
CA ASN A 152 17.15 -11.88 -9.14
C ASN A 152 16.32 -13.03 -9.74
N ILE A 153 15.41 -13.64 -8.97
CA ILE A 153 14.53 -14.69 -9.44
C ILE A 153 13.14 -14.47 -8.87
N THR A 154 12.13 -14.43 -9.73
CA THR A 154 10.73 -14.18 -9.38
C THR A 154 9.85 -15.39 -9.67
N PHE A 155 8.65 -15.45 -9.07
CA PHE A 155 7.77 -16.61 -9.05
C PHE A 155 6.33 -16.30 -9.41
N TYR A 156 5.66 -17.30 -9.96
CA TYR A 156 4.22 -17.36 -10.13
C TYR A 156 3.70 -18.72 -9.69
N SER A 157 2.38 -18.82 -9.50
CA SER A 157 1.72 -20.08 -9.24
C SER A 157 0.72 -20.38 -10.34
N VAL A 158 0.62 -21.66 -10.73
CA VAL A 158 -0.40 -22.18 -11.64
C VAL A 158 -1.09 -23.37 -11.02
N VAL A 159 -2.33 -23.61 -11.44
CA VAL A 159 -3.05 -24.85 -11.14
C VAL A 159 -3.18 -25.64 -12.43
N ASP A 160 -2.46 -26.75 -12.51
CA ASP A 160 -2.47 -27.67 -13.66
C ASP A 160 -3.03 -29.02 -13.22
N ASN A 161 -4.13 -29.45 -13.85
CA ASN A 161 -4.85 -30.69 -13.51
C ASN A 161 -5.17 -30.84 -12.00
N GLY A 162 -5.53 -29.72 -11.35
CA GLY A 162 -5.85 -29.68 -9.91
C GLY A 162 -4.64 -29.64 -8.98
N VAL A 163 -3.41 -29.67 -9.51
CA VAL A 163 -2.18 -29.54 -8.73
C VAL A 163 -1.66 -28.11 -8.81
N GLN A 164 -1.54 -27.46 -7.65
CA GLN A 164 -0.94 -26.13 -7.56
C GLN A 164 0.58 -26.22 -7.52
N LYS A 165 1.25 -25.49 -8.41
CA LYS A 165 2.71 -25.47 -8.55
C LYS A 165 3.26 -24.05 -8.40
N ILE A 166 4.50 -23.93 -7.94
CA ILE A 166 5.29 -22.69 -7.97
C ILE A 166 6.26 -22.79 -9.14
N LYS A 167 6.37 -21.74 -9.94
CA LYS A 167 7.21 -21.72 -11.13
C LYS A 167 7.99 -20.41 -11.24
N VAL A 168 9.14 -20.45 -11.88
CA VAL A 168 9.99 -19.26 -12.10
C VAL A 168 9.35 -18.33 -13.12
N PHE A 169 8.95 -17.14 -12.69
CA PHE A 169 8.41 -16.11 -13.57
C PHE A 169 9.52 -15.48 -14.41
N ASN A 170 10.57 -14.97 -13.76
CA ASN A 170 11.72 -14.36 -14.41
C ASN A 170 12.99 -14.53 -13.56
N ASP A 171 13.99 -15.19 -14.14
CA ASP A 171 15.35 -15.28 -13.60
C ASP A 171 16.26 -14.36 -14.43
N THR A 172 16.72 -13.27 -13.81
CA THR A 172 17.53 -12.25 -14.50
C THR A 172 18.99 -12.65 -14.63
N ILE A 173 19.42 -13.72 -13.94
CA ILE A 173 20.78 -14.27 -14.04
C ILE A 173 20.82 -15.36 -15.11
N ASP A 174 19.85 -16.27 -15.12
CA ASP A 174 19.75 -17.35 -16.11
C ASP A 174 18.31 -17.55 -16.57
N GLN A 175 17.98 -16.92 -17.70
CA GLN A 175 16.64 -16.94 -18.29
C GLN A 175 16.20 -18.34 -18.75
N SER A 176 17.11 -19.32 -18.87
CA SER A 176 16.73 -20.70 -19.21
C SER A 176 15.93 -21.38 -18.09
N ASN A 177 15.99 -20.85 -16.86
CA ASN A 177 15.19 -21.29 -15.72
C ASN A 177 13.73 -20.82 -15.78
N ASN A 178 13.39 -19.89 -16.68
CA ASN A 178 12.02 -19.36 -16.79
C ASN A 178 11.03 -20.49 -17.10
N ASN A 179 9.91 -20.51 -16.38
CA ASN A 179 8.88 -21.56 -16.43
C ASN A 179 9.32 -22.93 -15.89
N CYS A 180 10.48 -23.06 -15.25
CA CYS A 180 10.79 -24.27 -14.48
C CYS A 180 9.97 -24.31 -13.19
N GLU A 181 9.59 -25.51 -12.76
CA GLU A 181 8.94 -25.72 -11.47
C GLU A 181 9.97 -25.54 -10.35
N VAL A 182 9.59 -24.80 -9.30
CA VAL A 182 10.38 -24.68 -8.07
C VAL A 182 9.85 -25.72 -7.12
N THR A 183 10.57 -26.83 -6.94
CA THR A 183 10.11 -27.92 -6.08
C THR A 183 10.47 -27.66 -4.63
N HIS A 184 11.67 -27.14 -4.38
CA HIS A 184 12.16 -26.80 -3.05
C HIS A 184 12.82 -25.43 -2.98
N ILE A 185 12.73 -24.81 -1.82
CA ILE A 185 13.46 -23.61 -1.41
C ILE A 185 14.19 -23.98 -0.12
N ASP A 186 15.52 -23.95 -0.15
CA ASP A 186 16.39 -24.36 0.95
C ASP A 186 16.06 -25.76 1.51
N GLY A 187 15.78 -26.70 0.62
CA GLY A 187 15.44 -28.09 0.95
C GLY A 187 14.02 -28.30 1.48
N GLN A 188 13.19 -27.25 1.60
CA GLN A 188 11.78 -27.35 2.00
C GLN A 188 10.86 -27.17 0.79
N GLN A 189 9.69 -27.80 0.80
CA GLN A 189 8.74 -27.69 -0.32
C GLN A 189 8.40 -26.23 -0.61
N ALA A 190 8.57 -25.81 -1.87
CA ALA A 190 8.46 -24.42 -2.26
C ALA A 190 7.10 -23.81 -1.92
N PHE A 191 6.02 -24.56 -2.13
CA PHE A 191 4.66 -24.09 -1.80
C PHE A 191 4.51 -23.72 -0.32
N ASN A 192 5.07 -24.53 0.59
CA ASN A 192 4.99 -24.28 2.02
C ASN A 192 5.82 -23.04 2.39
N VAL A 193 7.03 -22.92 1.85
CA VAL A 193 7.91 -21.76 2.11
C VAL A 193 7.27 -20.45 1.64
N ILE A 194 6.66 -20.43 0.45
CA ILE A 194 5.95 -19.25 -0.06
C ILE A 194 4.70 -18.95 0.76
N SER A 195 3.94 -19.98 1.17
CA SER A 195 2.75 -19.82 2.01
C SER A 195 3.09 -19.32 3.41
N ASP A 196 4.16 -19.80 4.02
CA ASP A 196 4.65 -19.34 5.32
C ASP A 196 5.16 -17.90 5.24
N TYR A 197 5.85 -17.54 4.16
CA TYR A 197 6.22 -16.14 3.91
C TYR A 197 4.98 -15.25 3.72
N ALA A 198 3.98 -15.71 2.95
CA ALA A 198 2.72 -15.00 2.78
C ALA A 198 1.99 -14.79 4.12
N LYS A 199 2.04 -15.76 5.02
CA LYS A 199 1.42 -15.66 6.35
C LYS A 199 2.16 -14.69 7.26
N ASN A 200 3.49 -14.82 7.33
CA ASN A 200 4.29 -14.17 8.36
C ASN A 200 4.82 -12.80 7.94
N SER A 201 5.17 -12.62 6.67
CA SER A 201 5.89 -11.43 6.19
C SER A 201 5.05 -10.50 5.31
N VAL A 202 3.93 -10.97 4.74
CA VAL A 202 3.02 -10.11 3.97
C VAL A 202 1.95 -9.54 4.90
N SER A 203 1.91 -8.22 5.04
CA SER A 203 0.93 -7.52 5.89
C SER A 203 -0.32 -7.08 5.15
N ALA A 204 -0.29 -6.97 3.83
CA ALA A 204 -1.44 -6.49 3.06
C ALA A 204 -2.48 -7.60 2.88
N SER A 205 -3.66 -7.40 3.47
CA SER A 205 -4.84 -8.29 3.48
C SER A 205 -4.90 -9.33 4.60
N ARG A 206 -6.10 -9.44 5.17
CA ARG A 206 -6.49 -10.45 6.16
C ARG A 206 -6.83 -11.80 5.51
N ASP A 207 -7.03 -11.85 4.18
CA ASP A 207 -7.27 -13.09 3.43
C ASP A 207 -5.91 -13.75 3.09
N PRO A 208 -5.63 -14.97 3.58
CA PRO A 208 -4.37 -15.65 3.32
C PRO A 208 -4.14 -15.97 1.83
N SER A 209 -5.21 -16.15 1.05
CA SER A 209 -5.11 -16.41 -0.39
C SER A 209 -4.71 -15.14 -1.16
N VAL A 210 -5.13 -13.97 -0.69
CA VAL A 210 -4.67 -12.68 -1.23
C VAL A 210 -3.20 -12.47 -0.90
N ARG A 211 -2.79 -12.73 0.35
CA ARG A 211 -1.37 -12.64 0.74
C ARG A 211 -0.50 -13.60 -0.06
N PHE A 212 -0.99 -14.80 -0.38
CA PHE A 212 -0.29 -15.74 -1.24
C PHE A 212 -0.07 -15.18 -2.65
N ASN A 213 -1.07 -14.51 -3.24
CA ASN A 213 -0.90 -13.80 -4.51
C ASN A 213 0.18 -12.70 -4.42
N ILE A 214 0.24 -11.95 -3.32
CA ILE A 214 1.25 -10.90 -3.08
C ILE A 214 2.65 -11.47 -2.86
N ALA A 215 2.75 -12.61 -2.17
CA ALA A 215 4.04 -13.30 -1.97
C ALA A 215 4.66 -13.77 -3.29
N LEU A 216 3.85 -13.94 -4.33
CA LEU A 216 4.27 -14.16 -5.70
C LEU A 216 4.47 -12.81 -6.43
N ASP A 217 5.25 -12.78 -7.51
CA ASP A 217 5.72 -11.54 -8.12
C ASP A 217 4.70 -10.82 -9.01
N ARG A 218 3.53 -10.50 -8.46
CA ARG A 218 2.50 -9.66 -9.07
C ARG A 218 2.28 -8.32 -8.35
N ALA A 219 2.71 -8.20 -7.10
CA ALA A 219 2.72 -6.94 -6.35
C ALA A 219 4.11 -6.29 -6.33
N TYR A 220 4.24 -5.06 -5.81
CA TYR A 220 5.51 -4.33 -5.71
C TYR A 220 6.52 -4.93 -4.71
N LEU A 221 6.07 -5.79 -3.80
CA LEU A 221 6.90 -6.61 -2.92
C LEU A 221 6.44 -8.06 -3.05
N SER A 222 7.33 -9.00 -2.78
CA SER A 222 7.10 -10.44 -2.93
C SER A 222 8.08 -11.24 -2.07
N PHE A 223 8.06 -12.57 -2.20
CA PHE A 223 9.10 -13.42 -1.63
C PHE A 223 10.50 -13.08 -2.16
N ALA A 224 10.60 -12.63 -3.41
CA ALA A 224 11.84 -12.32 -4.11
C ALA A 224 12.30 -10.85 -3.99
N ILE A 225 11.41 -9.95 -3.58
CA ILE A 225 11.65 -8.51 -3.43
C ILE A 225 11.15 -8.06 -2.05
N ARG A 226 12.07 -7.71 -1.15
CA ARG A 226 11.76 -7.42 0.27
C ARG A 226 12.26 -6.05 0.69
N THR A 227 11.57 -5.41 1.63
CA THR A 227 12.08 -4.23 2.36
C THR A 227 12.80 -4.62 3.64
N GLU A 228 12.41 -5.74 4.25
CA GLU A 228 13.06 -6.30 5.43
C GLU A 228 14.36 -7.01 5.02
N LEU A 229 15.41 -6.81 5.81
CA LEU A 229 16.69 -7.49 5.66
C LEU A 229 16.48 -9.01 5.76
N PRO A 230 16.77 -9.78 4.69
CA PRO A 230 16.69 -11.24 4.75
C PRO A 230 17.57 -11.81 5.86
N THR A 231 17.18 -12.92 6.50
CA THR A 231 17.96 -13.50 7.62
C THR A 231 19.28 -14.15 7.19
N LYS A 232 19.47 -14.38 5.90
CA LYS A 232 20.65 -15.04 5.31
C LYS A 232 21.00 -14.40 3.97
N PRO A 233 22.28 -14.45 3.54
CA PRO A 233 22.76 -13.73 2.36
C PRO A 233 22.28 -14.32 1.03
N ASP A 234 21.76 -15.55 1.02
CA ASP A 234 21.41 -16.27 -0.20
C ASP A 234 20.28 -17.27 0.00
N ILE A 235 19.66 -17.70 -1.10
CA ILE A 235 18.62 -18.73 -1.16
C ILE A 235 19.02 -19.76 -2.21
N THR A 236 18.79 -21.05 -1.91
CA THR A 236 18.93 -22.15 -2.87
C THR A 236 17.55 -22.60 -3.33
N TYR A 237 17.35 -22.62 -4.65
CA TYR A 237 16.13 -23.10 -5.29
C TYR A 237 16.41 -24.42 -6.00
N THR A 238 15.66 -25.46 -5.69
CA THR A 238 15.69 -26.71 -6.45
C THR A 238 14.66 -26.60 -7.58
N LEU A 239 15.16 -26.58 -8.82
CA LEU A 239 14.37 -26.40 -10.01
C LEU A 239 14.19 -27.71 -10.77
N LYS A 240 13.03 -27.85 -11.40
CA LYS A 240 12.72 -28.92 -12.35
C LYS A 240 12.18 -28.33 -13.63
N CYS A 241 12.99 -28.37 -14.69
CA CYS A 241 12.59 -27.96 -16.03
C CYS A 241 12.07 -29.18 -16.83
N ASN A 242 11.33 -28.95 -17.92
CA ASN A 242 10.73 -30.02 -18.71
C ASN A 242 11.75 -31.13 -19.06
N ASN A 243 11.45 -32.37 -18.66
CA ASN A 243 12.25 -33.58 -18.94
C ASN A 243 13.69 -33.57 -18.37
N THR A 244 13.94 -32.77 -17.33
CA THR A 244 15.24 -32.74 -16.62
C THR A 244 15.12 -33.32 -15.21
N ASN A 245 16.26 -33.81 -14.69
CA ASN A 245 16.39 -34.07 -13.26
C ASN A 245 16.39 -32.74 -12.49
N GLU A 246 16.05 -32.80 -11.20
CA GLU A 246 16.16 -31.63 -10.33
C GLU A 246 17.61 -31.14 -10.26
N PHE A 247 17.78 -29.82 -10.21
CA PHE A 247 19.07 -29.17 -10.02
C PHE A 247 18.93 -27.93 -9.14
N ASP A 248 20.00 -27.62 -8.41
CA ASP A 248 20.02 -26.49 -7.49
C ASP A 248 20.55 -25.22 -8.15
N VAL A 249 19.87 -24.13 -7.85
CA VAL A 249 20.20 -22.78 -8.31
C VAL A 249 20.33 -21.88 -7.09
N LYS A 250 21.54 -21.37 -6.84
CA LYS A 250 21.81 -20.45 -5.74
C LYS A 250 21.67 -18.99 -6.18
N ARG A 251 20.99 -18.16 -5.39
CA ARG A 251 20.84 -16.73 -5.63
C ARG A 251 21.19 -15.93 -4.39
N ASN A 252 22.08 -14.95 -4.55
CA ASN A 252 22.45 -14.03 -3.49
C ASN A 252 21.47 -12.84 -3.47
N TRP A 253 21.18 -12.34 -2.28
CA TRP A 253 20.45 -11.08 -2.14
C TRP A 253 21.31 -9.90 -2.59
N ILE A 254 20.70 -9.01 -3.36
CA ILE A 254 21.27 -7.71 -3.71
C ILE A 254 20.53 -6.63 -2.92
N ALA A 255 21.25 -5.79 -2.20
CA ALA A 255 20.70 -4.60 -1.59
C ALA A 255 20.62 -3.48 -2.63
N VAL A 256 19.50 -2.76 -2.70
CA VAL A 256 19.23 -1.70 -3.67
C VAL A 256 18.71 -0.49 -2.94
N SER A 257 19.26 0.69 -3.22
CA SER A 257 18.75 1.95 -2.64
C SER A 257 18.49 3.00 -3.72
N SER A 258 17.99 4.17 -3.34
CA SER A 258 17.84 5.29 -4.25
C SER A 258 19.03 6.24 -4.13
N SER A 259 19.42 6.90 -5.23
CA SER A 259 20.46 7.94 -5.19
C SER A 259 20.12 9.07 -4.20
N ARG A 260 18.83 9.33 -3.95
CA ARG A 260 18.37 10.32 -2.96
C ARG A 260 18.79 9.94 -1.53
N ILE A 261 18.72 8.66 -1.18
CA ILE A 261 19.14 8.15 0.13
C ILE A 261 20.67 8.08 0.19
N LEU A 262 21.30 7.51 -0.85
CA LEU A 262 22.75 7.28 -0.90
C LEU A 262 23.57 8.58 -0.81
N ASN A 263 23.04 9.69 -1.33
CA ASN A 263 23.69 11.01 -1.23
C ASN A 263 23.64 11.62 0.19
N LYS A 264 22.91 11.02 1.14
CA LYS A 264 22.78 11.56 2.51
C LYS A 264 23.86 11.10 3.48
N PHE A 265 24.73 10.16 3.11
CA PHE A 265 25.72 9.62 4.05
C PHE A 265 27.01 9.15 3.39
N ASN A 266 28.08 9.13 4.18
CA ASN A 266 29.40 8.62 3.81
C ASN A 266 30.00 7.62 4.81
N ASP A 267 29.35 7.44 5.95
CA ASP A 267 29.72 6.53 7.04
C ASP A 267 28.48 6.27 7.93
N SER A 268 28.60 5.35 8.88
CA SER A 268 27.49 5.01 9.78
C SER A 268 27.03 6.19 10.64
N LYS A 269 27.96 7.10 10.98
CA LYS A 269 27.64 8.30 11.77
C LYS A 269 26.76 9.27 10.98
N SER A 270 27.15 9.60 9.75
CA SER A 270 26.37 10.49 8.87
C SER A 270 25.06 9.86 8.43
N TYR A 271 25.00 8.53 8.27
CA TYR A 271 23.75 7.80 8.07
C TYR A 271 22.79 8.07 9.24
N PHE A 272 23.24 7.85 10.47
CA PHE A 272 22.42 8.11 11.65
C PHE A 272 21.99 9.59 11.74
N ASP A 273 22.93 10.51 11.60
CA ASP A 273 22.67 11.95 11.75
C ASP A 273 21.70 12.51 10.70
N ASN A 274 21.73 11.99 9.46
CA ASN A 274 20.97 12.54 8.33
C ASN A 274 19.71 11.75 7.96
N ILE A 275 19.61 10.48 8.38
CA ILE A 275 18.46 9.61 8.10
C ILE A 275 17.69 9.29 9.38
N CYS A 276 18.38 8.99 10.48
CA CYS A 276 17.76 8.50 11.71
C CYS A 276 17.46 9.60 12.76
N ASN A 277 18.15 10.75 12.75
CA ASN A 277 18.15 11.73 13.86
C ASN A 277 17.37 13.04 13.57
N PRO A 278 16.51 13.54 14.49
CA PRO A 278 15.65 14.73 14.33
C PRO A 278 16.32 16.10 14.21
N ILE A 279 17.60 16.23 14.55
CA ILE A 279 18.19 17.57 14.78
C ILE A 279 18.89 18.16 13.54
N LYS A 280 19.16 17.37 12.49
CA LYS A 280 19.96 17.83 11.33
C LYS A 280 19.38 17.57 9.93
N GLY A 281 18.25 16.86 9.81
CA GLY A 281 17.57 16.59 8.55
C GLY A 281 16.32 17.45 8.36
N SER A 282 16.07 17.91 7.12
CA SER A 282 14.90 18.72 6.76
C SER A 282 13.58 18.17 7.31
N LYS A 283 12.69 19.05 7.82
CA LYS A 283 11.28 18.78 8.17
C LYS A 283 10.39 18.24 7.02
N GLN A 284 10.97 17.85 5.89
CA GLN A 284 10.24 17.10 4.88
C GLN A 284 10.24 15.64 5.28
N SER A 285 9.07 15.11 5.61
CA SER A 285 8.75 13.70 5.35
C SER A 285 9.02 13.46 3.86
N THR A 286 10.24 13.02 3.55
CA THR A 286 10.62 12.76 2.17
C THR A 286 10.22 11.36 1.83
N SER A 287 9.33 11.22 0.85
CA SER A 287 8.89 10.05 0.09
C SER A 287 9.97 9.01 -0.33
N SER A 288 10.85 8.57 0.56
CA SER A 288 11.88 7.55 0.35
C SER A 288 11.26 6.21 -0.07
N ASN A 289 10.15 5.84 0.58
CA ASN A 289 9.31 4.70 0.23
C ASN A 289 8.74 4.76 -1.20
N PHE A 290 8.48 5.96 -1.74
CA PHE A 290 7.96 6.10 -3.10
C PHE A 290 9.03 5.77 -4.15
N GLU A 291 10.26 6.24 -3.97
CA GLU A 291 11.36 5.94 -4.90
C GLU A 291 11.75 4.47 -4.86
N LEU A 292 11.78 3.84 -3.67
CA LEU A 292 12.00 2.41 -3.57
C LEU A 292 10.86 1.62 -4.23
N ARG A 293 9.59 2.01 -4.05
CA ARG A 293 8.47 1.40 -4.78
C ARG A 293 8.63 1.52 -6.30
N LYS A 294 9.10 2.68 -6.80
CA LYS A 294 9.39 2.88 -8.22
C LYS A 294 10.50 1.95 -8.70
N ILE A 295 11.58 1.77 -7.92
CA ILE A 295 12.65 0.81 -8.21
C ILE A 295 12.10 -0.62 -8.23
N ALA A 296 11.30 -1.01 -7.24
CA ALA A 296 10.71 -2.34 -7.16
C ALA A 296 9.83 -2.67 -8.38
N LYS A 297 9.05 -1.69 -8.87
CA LYS A 297 8.30 -1.82 -10.13
C LYS A 297 9.19 -2.18 -11.33
N THR A 298 10.47 -1.75 -11.36
CA THR A 298 11.39 -2.11 -12.45
C THR A 298 11.82 -3.59 -12.43
N PHE A 299 11.70 -4.26 -11.28
CA PHE A 299 11.96 -5.70 -11.17
C PHE A 299 10.73 -6.53 -11.56
N ASN A 300 9.54 -5.96 -11.39
CA ASN A 300 8.27 -6.58 -11.72
C ASN A 300 7.88 -6.27 -13.17
N VAL A 301 8.37 -7.11 -14.07
CA VAL A 301 8.16 -7.02 -15.52
C VAL A 301 6.71 -7.37 -15.94
N VAL A 302 5.82 -7.71 -14.99
CA VAL A 302 4.50 -8.30 -15.26
C VAL A 302 3.53 -7.35 -15.98
N ASN A 303 3.54 -6.05 -15.66
CA ASN A 303 2.51 -5.13 -16.17
C ASN A 303 2.80 -4.55 -17.55
N GLY A 304 4.06 -4.54 -18.00
CA GLY A 304 4.45 -3.89 -19.25
C GLY A 304 4.50 -4.80 -20.49
N ILE A 305 4.45 -6.12 -20.36
CA ILE A 305 4.84 -7.02 -21.47
C ILE A 305 3.67 -7.71 -22.18
N LEU A 306 2.45 -7.74 -21.62
CA LEU A 306 1.46 -8.72 -22.07
C LEU A 306 0.34 -8.16 -22.96
N ALA A 307 -0.26 -7.01 -22.65
CA ALA A 307 -1.33 -6.45 -23.48
C ALA A 307 -0.82 -5.86 -24.80
N GLU A 308 0.38 -5.28 -24.83
CA GLU A 308 0.93 -4.62 -26.04
C GLU A 308 1.40 -5.61 -27.12
N ARG A 309 1.56 -6.90 -26.78
CA ARG A 309 2.04 -7.94 -27.72
C ARG A 309 0.93 -8.80 -28.30
N ASP A 310 -0.27 -8.74 -27.72
CA ASP A 310 -1.40 -9.50 -28.22
C ASP A 310 -2.17 -8.71 -29.28
N GLN A 311 -2.13 -9.19 -30.52
CA GLN A 311 -2.80 -8.55 -31.65
C GLN A 311 -4.34 -8.50 -31.51
N SER A 312 -4.93 -9.26 -30.58
CA SER A 312 -6.36 -9.22 -30.28
C SER A 312 -6.78 -8.04 -29.39
N VAL A 313 -5.82 -7.33 -28.80
CA VAL A 313 -6.06 -6.20 -27.90
C VAL A 313 -5.84 -4.88 -28.65
N THR A 314 -6.90 -4.09 -28.76
CA THR A 314 -6.83 -2.72 -29.27
C THR A 314 -6.77 -1.74 -28.09
N ILE A 315 -5.68 -0.98 -27.98
CA ILE A 315 -5.58 0.13 -27.02
C ILE A 315 -6.45 1.27 -27.52
N ILE A 316 -7.47 1.63 -26.75
CA ILE A 316 -8.37 2.74 -27.06
C ILE A 316 -7.79 4.04 -26.53
N ARG A 317 -7.34 4.03 -25.27
CA ARG A 317 -6.73 5.17 -24.60
C ARG A 317 -5.93 4.71 -23.40
N THR A 318 -4.83 5.41 -23.12
CA THR A 318 -4.13 5.31 -21.84
C THR A 318 -4.06 6.70 -21.24
N VAL A 319 -4.40 6.81 -19.95
CA VAL A 319 -4.30 8.05 -19.18
C VAL A 319 -3.18 7.83 -18.15
N ASP A 320 -1.96 8.23 -18.53
CA ASP A 320 -0.72 8.05 -17.75
C ASP A 320 -0.58 6.64 -17.14
N GLU A 321 -0.06 6.51 -15.92
CA GLU A 321 -0.09 5.26 -15.12
C GLU A 321 -1.38 5.13 -14.30
N PHE A 322 -2.46 5.83 -14.68
CA PHE A 322 -3.70 5.91 -13.90
C PHE A 322 -4.76 4.91 -14.40
N VAL A 323 -5.17 5.01 -15.66
CA VAL A 323 -6.22 4.16 -16.26
C VAL A 323 -5.90 3.77 -17.70
N GLY A 324 -6.09 2.51 -18.04
CA GLY A 324 -6.01 1.98 -19.41
C GLY A 324 -7.38 1.54 -19.93
N PHE A 325 -7.68 1.86 -21.19
CA PHE A 325 -8.90 1.48 -21.89
C PHE A 325 -8.55 0.63 -23.10
N TYR A 326 -9.10 -0.58 -23.14
CA TYR A 326 -8.81 -1.57 -24.19
C TYR A 326 -10.09 -2.16 -24.75
N LYS A 327 -10.04 -2.59 -26.00
CA LYS A 327 -11.05 -3.46 -26.60
C LYS A 327 -10.41 -4.79 -26.92
N VAL A 328 -11.04 -5.87 -26.48
CA VAL A 328 -10.62 -7.24 -26.77
C VAL A 328 -11.81 -7.92 -27.43
N GLN A 329 -11.66 -8.25 -28.72
CA GLN A 329 -12.74 -8.84 -29.52
C GLN A 329 -14.04 -8.01 -29.46
N ASP A 330 -15.07 -8.49 -28.76
CA ASP A 330 -16.41 -7.90 -28.65
C ASP A 330 -16.70 -7.22 -27.29
N PHE A 331 -15.74 -7.20 -26.36
CA PHE A 331 -15.88 -6.58 -25.04
C PHE A 331 -14.81 -5.50 -24.78
N GLY A 332 -15.11 -4.61 -23.82
CA GLY A 332 -14.19 -3.59 -23.36
C GLY A 332 -13.52 -3.98 -22.05
N VAL A 333 -12.33 -3.44 -21.82
CA VAL A 333 -11.60 -3.55 -20.56
C VAL A 333 -11.25 -2.15 -20.08
N VAL A 334 -11.55 -1.88 -18.82
CA VAL A 334 -11.09 -0.69 -18.10
C VAL A 334 -10.17 -1.17 -16.99
N LYS A 335 -8.87 -0.91 -17.15
CA LYS A 335 -7.85 -1.25 -16.15
C LYS A 335 -7.59 -0.01 -15.31
N ILE A 336 -7.98 -0.04 -14.04
CA ILE A 336 -7.61 1.02 -13.09
C ILE A 336 -6.37 0.54 -12.35
N PHE A 337 -5.24 1.19 -12.60
CA PHE A 337 -3.95 0.78 -12.03
C PHE A 337 -3.78 1.26 -10.58
N THR A 338 -4.33 2.44 -10.27
CA THR A 338 -4.29 3.07 -8.94
C THR A 338 -5.30 4.20 -8.88
N GLU A 339 -5.82 4.55 -7.71
CA GLU A 339 -6.56 5.81 -7.50
C GLU A 339 -5.64 6.96 -7.06
N LEU A 340 -4.32 6.81 -7.21
CA LEU A 340 -3.30 7.79 -6.86
C LEU A 340 -2.49 8.20 -8.11
N PRO A 341 -3.08 8.97 -9.03
CA PRO A 341 -2.34 9.43 -10.19
C PRO A 341 -1.21 10.39 -9.79
N ALA A 342 -0.17 10.51 -10.64
CA ALA A 342 1.01 11.33 -10.37
C ALA A 342 0.69 12.82 -10.07
N GLY A 343 -0.44 13.33 -10.57
CA GLY A 343 -0.96 14.64 -10.19
C GLY A 343 -2.43 14.81 -10.56
N LEU A 344 -3.34 14.71 -9.58
CA LEU A 344 -4.77 14.81 -9.81
C LEU A 344 -5.18 16.21 -10.32
N SER A 345 -5.90 16.26 -11.45
CA SER A 345 -6.40 17.50 -12.05
C SER A 345 -7.69 17.25 -12.85
N ASP A 346 -8.47 18.32 -13.03
CA ASP A 346 -9.69 18.30 -13.86
C ASP A 346 -9.42 17.79 -15.28
N ALA A 347 -8.28 18.19 -15.87
CA ALA A 347 -7.88 17.73 -17.21
C ALA A 347 -7.65 16.21 -17.24
N MET A 348 -7.05 15.65 -16.18
CA MET A 348 -6.86 14.21 -16.09
C MET A 348 -8.18 13.47 -15.90
N LEU A 349 -9.06 13.95 -15.01
CA LEU A 349 -10.40 13.34 -14.85
C LEU A 349 -11.22 13.44 -16.14
N ALA A 350 -11.12 14.54 -16.88
CA ALA A 350 -11.73 14.68 -18.20
C ALA A 350 -11.17 13.68 -19.22
N ASN A 351 -9.87 13.39 -19.20
CA ASN A 351 -9.25 12.36 -20.05
C ASN A 351 -9.74 10.95 -19.68
N VAL A 352 -9.97 10.66 -18.40
CA VAL A 352 -10.58 9.39 -17.96
C VAL A 352 -12.02 9.29 -18.48
N THR A 353 -12.83 10.33 -18.30
CA THR A 353 -14.19 10.38 -18.85
C THR A 353 -14.20 10.20 -20.36
N GLN A 354 -13.27 10.84 -21.08
CA GLN A 354 -13.13 10.66 -22.52
C GLN A 354 -12.74 9.24 -22.91
N GLY A 355 -11.91 8.54 -22.12
CA GLY A 355 -11.59 7.13 -22.33
C GLY A 355 -12.80 6.21 -22.27
N PHE A 356 -13.70 6.43 -21.30
CA PHE A 356 -14.97 5.69 -21.26
C PHE A 356 -15.85 5.98 -22.48
N LYS A 357 -15.92 7.25 -22.93
CA LYS A 357 -16.68 7.62 -24.14
C LYS A 357 -16.08 6.98 -25.39
N ASP A 358 -14.77 7.00 -25.54
CA ASP A 358 -14.06 6.39 -26.66
C ASP A 358 -14.32 4.88 -26.69
N LEU A 359 -14.27 4.22 -25.52
CA LEU A 359 -14.58 2.80 -25.40
C LEU A 359 -16.05 2.51 -25.76
N ALA A 360 -17.00 3.31 -25.27
CA ALA A 360 -18.41 3.21 -25.61
C ALA A 360 -18.66 3.35 -27.13
N ASN A 361 -17.94 4.27 -27.79
CA ASN A 361 -18.04 4.50 -29.23
C ASN A 361 -17.55 3.31 -30.07
N THR A 362 -16.80 2.37 -29.49
CA THR A 362 -16.43 1.12 -30.17
C THR A 362 -17.57 0.10 -30.27
N GLY A 363 -18.70 0.37 -29.62
CA GLY A 363 -19.90 -0.47 -29.63
C GLY A 363 -19.90 -1.64 -28.66
N VAL A 364 -18.87 -1.80 -27.81
CA VAL A 364 -18.78 -2.89 -26.83
C VAL A 364 -19.94 -2.85 -25.84
N LYS A 365 -20.47 -4.03 -25.49
CA LYS A 365 -21.64 -4.17 -24.60
C LYS A 365 -21.29 -4.69 -23.21
N LYS A 366 -20.11 -5.29 -23.07
CA LYS A 366 -19.62 -5.89 -21.83
C LYS A 366 -18.33 -5.22 -21.41
N ILE A 367 -18.15 -5.02 -20.10
CA ILE A 367 -16.96 -4.38 -19.55
C ILE A 367 -16.35 -5.26 -18.46
N VAL A 368 -15.07 -5.60 -18.65
CA VAL A 368 -14.23 -6.09 -17.56
C VAL A 368 -13.59 -4.88 -16.88
N LEU A 369 -14.00 -4.62 -15.63
CA LEU A 369 -13.35 -3.63 -14.77
C LEU A 369 -12.21 -4.34 -14.03
N ASP A 370 -10.99 -4.22 -14.55
CA ASP A 370 -9.82 -4.88 -13.98
C ASP A 370 -9.20 -4.01 -12.88
N LEU A 371 -9.32 -4.49 -11.66
CA LEU A 371 -8.84 -3.90 -10.41
C LEU A 371 -7.68 -4.69 -9.78
N SER A 372 -7.13 -5.66 -10.51
CA SER A 372 -5.98 -6.47 -10.05
C SER A 372 -4.78 -5.58 -9.74
N ASP A 373 -4.01 -5.91 -8.70
CA ASP A 373 -2.80 -5.19 -8.31
C ASP A 373 -2.99 -3.71 -7.88
N ASN A 374 -4.23 -3.24 -7.75
CA ASN A 374 -4.54 -1.86 -7.38
C ASN A 374 -4.58 -1.69 -5.85
N LEU A 375 -3.75 -0.82 -5.30
CA LEU A 375 -3.62 -0.57 -3.86
C LEU A 375 -4.52 0.56 -3.33
N GLY A 376 -5.26 1.23 -4.20
CA GLY A 376 -6.04 2.40 -3.85
C GLY A 376 -5.34 3.72 -4.19
N GLY A 377 -5.78 4.77 -3.47
CA GLY A 377 -5.32 6.13 -3.65
C GLY A 377 -6.23 7.16 -3.00
N ALA A 378 -6.54 8.24 -3.72
CA ALA A 378 -7.20 9.41 -3.16
C ALA A 378 -8.73 9.25 -3.04
N LEU A 379 -9.31 9.75 -1.94
CA LEU A 379 -10.75 9.72 -1.67
C LEU A 379 -11.58 10.39 -2.78
N LEU A 380 -11.11 11.50 -3.35
CA LEU A 380 -11.83 12.20 -4.42
C LEU A 380 -12.03 11.30 -5.66
N VAL A 381 -11.07 10.43 -5.95
CA VAL A 381 -11.11 9.52 -7.10
C VAL A 381 -12.16 8.43 -6.90
N ILE A 382 -12.38 7.98 -5.64
CA ILE A 382 -13.48 7.07 -5.28
C ILE A 382 -14.82 7.66 -5.72
N LEU A 383 -15.10 8.89 -5.26
CA LEU A 383 -16.37 9.57 -5.53
C LEU A 383 -16.55 9.79 -7.04
N PHE A 384 -15.48 10.15 -7.75
CA PHE A 384 -15.51 10.31 -9.19
C PHE A 384 -15.90 9.02 -9.93
N PHE A 385 -15.25 7.88 -9.63
CA PHE A 385 -15.57 6.61 -10.29
C PHE A 385 -16.96 6.10 -9.93
N ASN A 386 -17.36 6.17 -8.65
CA ASN A 386 -18.67 5.71 -8.21
C ASN A 386 -19.80 6.51 -8.89
N LEU A 387 -19.65 7.83 -9.00
CA LEU A 387 -20.62 8.69 -9.70
C LEU A 387 -20.58 8.52 -11.22
N LEU A 388 -19.40 8.29 -11.81
CA LEU A 388 -19.27 8.11 -13.26
C LEU A 388 -19.86 6.77 -13.74
N LEU A 389 -19.57 5.69 -13.01
CA LEU A 389 -20.02 4.34 -13.33
C LEU A 389 -21.49 4.10 -12.93
N PHE A 390 -21.89 4.61 -11.77
CA PHE A 390 -23.19 4.33 -11.14
C PHE A 390 -23.90 5.60 -10.65
N PRO A 391 -24.26 6.53 -11.56
CA PRO A 391 -24.74 7.88 -11.22
C PRO A 391 -26.05 7.93 -10.43
N ASN A 392 -26.79 6.83 -10.35
CA ASN A 392 -28.09 6.74 -9.68
C ASN A 392 -28.01 6.19 -8.24
N THR A 393 -26.79 5.98 -7.72
CA THR A 393 -26.57 5.46 -6.37
C THR A 393 -25.75 6.43 -5.54
N TYR A 394 -25.94 6.43 -4.23
CA TYR A 394 -25.15 7.27 -3.33
C TYR A 394 -23.68 6.81 -3.37
N PRO A 395 -22.69 7.69 -3.60
CA PRO A 395 -21.34 7.27 -4.02
C PRO A 395 -20.38 6.94 -2.86
N THR A 396 -20.86 6.96 -1.62
CA THR A 396 -20.05 6.75 -0.41
C THR A 396 -20.74 5.81 0.57
N PHE A 397 -19.98 5.31 1.54
CA PHE A 397 -20.46 4.58 2.71
C PHE A 397 -20.47 5.48 3.94
N ASP A 398 -21.12 4.99 5.00
CA ASP A 398 -21.13 5.63 6.31
C ASP A 398 -19.78 5.44 6.99
N PHE A 399 -19.26 6.53 7.54
CA PHE A 399 -18.06 6.57 8.35
C PHE A 399 -18.38 6.72 9.83
N ASP A 400 -17.48 6.24 10.68
CA ASP A 400 -17.51 6.50 12.12
C ASP A 400 -16.09 6.59 12.68
N ILE A 401 -15.91 7.26 13.81
CA ILE A 401 -14.62 7.48 14.46
C ILE A 401 -14.72 7.06 15.92
N ARG A 402 -13.71 6.33 16.41
CA ARG A 402 -13.56 6.05 17.84
C ARG A 402 -13.21 7.32 18.61
N VAL A 403 -14.05 7.70 19.56
CA VAL A 403 -13.91 8.97 20.32
C VAL A 403 -13.26 8.71 21.68
N THR A 404 -11.95 8.94 21.72
CA THR A 404 -11.14 8.99 22.95
C THR A 404 -11.11 10.40 23.54
N GLU A 405 -10.50 10.57 24.72
CA GLU A 405 -10.28 11.91 25.28
C GLU A 405 -9.33 12.75 24.40
N GLN A 406 -8.33 12.13 23.79
CA GLN A 406 -7.42 12.78 22.83
C GLN A 406 -8.16 13.23 21.57
N MET A 407 -8.95 12.33 20.97
CA MET A 407 -9.74 12.61 19.77
C MET A 407 -10.77 13.71 20.04
N LYS A 408 -11.49 13.60 21.16
CA LYS A 408 -12.48 14.59 21.60
C LYS A 408 -11.86 15.97 21.80
N LEU A 409 -10.69 16.04 22.44
CA LEU A 409 -9.96 17.30 22.62
C LEU A 409 -9.59 17.92 21.27
N ALA A 410 -9.01 17.14 20.36
CA ALA A 410 -8.57 17.62 19.05
C ALA A 410 -9.74 18.13 18.19
N ILE A 411 -10.82 17.35 18.08
CA ILE A 411 -12.03 17.74 17.33
C ILE A 411 -12.66 18.98 17.97
N THR A 412 -12.79 19.02 19.29
CA THR A 412 -13.37 20.18 20.00
C THR A 412 -12.58 21.46 19.74
N GLU A 413 -11.25 21.38 19.76
CA GLU A 413 -10.41 22.55 19.50
C GLU A 413 -10.45 22.96 18.02
N GLN A 414 -10.49 22.00 17.10
CA GLN A 414 -10.65 22.28 15.67
C GLN A 414 -11.98 22.99 15.36
N PHE A 415 -13.10 22.60 15.98
CA PHE A 415 -14.37 23.32 15.82
C PHE A 415 -14.32 24.77 16.32
N LYS A 416 -13.50 25.08 17.33
CA LYS A 416 -13.33 26.46 17.84
C LYS A 416 -12.45 27.30 16.92
N LEU A 417 -11.35 26.73 16.44
CA LEU A 417 -10.32 27.45 15.70
C LEU A 417 -10.56 27.46 14.19
N ALA A 418 -11.31 26.49 13.65
CA ALA A 418 -11.56 26.28 12.23
C ALA A 418 -10.26 26.35 11.40
N THR A 419 -9.23 25.64 11.86
CA THR A 419 -7.90 25.75 11.26
C THR A 419 -7.87 25.01 9.92
N LEU A 420 -7.43 25.70 8.87
CA LEU A 420 -7.34 25.11 7.53
C LEU A 420 -6.32 23.95 7.47
N ASN A 421 -6.60 22.97 6.61
CA ASN A 421 -5.73 21.81 6.37
C ASN A 421 -5.40 21.05 7.66
N ASN A 422 -6.43 20.67 8.42
CA ASN A 422 -6.32 19.95 9.68
C ASN A 422 -7.08 18.61 9.57
N ILE A 423 -6.47 17.50 10.00
CA ILE A 423 -7.10 16.17 9.88
C ILE A 423 -8.32 15.98 10.80
N PHE A 424 -8.46 16.81 11.83
CA PHE A 424 -9.59 16.78 12.76
C PHE A 424 -10.75 17.67 12.29
N ASP A 425 -10.66 18.24 11.09
CA ASP A 425 -11.73 19.04 10.50
C ASP A 425 -12.86 18.15 9.99
N MET A 426 -14.05 18.35 10.56
CA MET A 426 -15.24 17.56 10.23
C MET A 426 -16.25 18.37 9.39
N SER A 427 -15.87 19.56 8.91
CA SER A 427 -16.77 20.45 8.17
C SER A 427 -17.16 19.95 6.78
N ASP A 428 -16.34 19.10 6.16
CA ASP A 428 -16.64 18.45 4.88
C ASP A 428 -17.59 17.24 5.01
N TYR A 429 -18.00 16.91 6.23
CA TYR A 429 -18.89 15.79 6.53
C TYR A 429 -20.25 16.25 7.06
N VAL A 430 -21.28 15.44 6.79
CA VAL A 430 -22.64 15.62 7.27
C VAL A 430 -23.12 14.37 7.99
N ASN A 431 -24.15 14.50 8.83
CA ASN A 431 -24.77 13.36 9.47
C ASN A 431 -25.35 12.38 8.43
N SER A 432 -25.03 11.10 8.51
CA SER A 432 -25.40 10.13 7.47
C SER A 432 -26.90 9.89 7.34
N LYS A 433 -27.68 10.16 8.40
CA LYS A 433 -29.13 9.97 8.41
C LYS A 433 -29.89 11.22 8.01
N THR A 434 -29.46 12.39 8.48
CA THR A 434 -30.21 13.65 8.27
C THR A 434 -29.65 14.50 7.14
N HIS A 435 -28.43 14.22 6.67
CA HIS A 435 -27.67 15.05 5.73
C HIS A 435 -27.47 16.50 6.21
N ALA A 436 -27.64 16.76 7.52
CA ALA A 436 -27.40 18.06 8.11
C ALA A 436 -25.91 18.24 8.43
N ASN A 437 -25.42 19.46 8.22
CA ASN A 437 -24.08 19.88 8.66
C ASN A 437 -23.99 19.80 10.19
N PHE A 438 -22.83 19.36 10.69
CA PHE A 438 -22.55 19.41 12.12
C PHE A 438 -22.31 20.84 12.59
N THR A 439 -23.02 21.25 13.63
CA THR A 439 -22.97 22.64 14.14
C THR A 439 -21.97 22.83 15.28
N SER A 440 -21.51 21.73 15.89
CA SER A 440 -20.54 21.74 16.98
C SER A 440 -19.82 20.40 17.10
N ALA A 441 -18.71 20.37 17.84
CA ALA A 441 -18.03 19.12 18.17
C ALA A 441 -18.92 18.14 18.95
N ALA A 442 -19.80 18.63 19.84
CA ALA A 442 -20.71 17.78 20.59
C ALA A 442 -21.78 17.12 19.69
N ASP A 443 -22.23 17.85 18.67
CA ASP A 443 -23.15 17.36 17.63
C ASP A 443 -22.48 16.29 16.74
N PHE A 444 -21.22 16.49 16.35
CA PHE A 444 -20.45 15.47 15.63
C PHE A 444 -20.18 14.22 16.48
N ILE A 445 -19.70 14.40 17.71
CA ILE A 445 -19.34 13.29 18.60
C ILE A 445 -20.56 12.49 19.03
N GLY A 446 -21.67 13.15 19.37
CA GLY A 446 -22.86 12.46 19.85
C GLY A 446 -22.63 11.67 21.14
N ASN A 447 -23.39 10.59 21.33
CA ASN A 447 -23.36 9.73 22.53
C ASN A 447 -23.40 8.23 22.15
N ASN A 448 -22.87 7.86 20.97
CA ASN A 448 -22.92 6.46 20.52
C ASN A 448 -21.91 5.62 21.26
N VAL A 449 -22.32 4.40 21.65
CA VAL A 449 -21.49 3.47 22.41
C VAL A 449 -21.59 2.10 21.79
N TYR A 450 -20.45 1.50 21.46
CA TYR A 450 -20.35 0.13 20.95
C TYR A 450 -19.43 -0.70 21.84
N THR A 451 -19.72 -2.00 21.93
CA THR A 451 -18.82 -2.97 22.57
C THR A 451 -18.10 -3.77 21.50
N ARG A 452 -16.76 -3.73 21.51
CA ARG A 452 -15.91 -4.45 20.55
C ARG A 452 -14.72 -5.05 21.25
N GLY A 453 -14.39 -6.30 20.93
CA GLY A 453 -13.29 -6.97 21.61
C GLY A 453 -13.43 -7.03 23.14
N GLY A 454 -14.67 -6.99 23.65
CA GLY A 454 -14.98 -6.89 25.08
C GLY A 454 -14.81 -5.50 25.70
N VAL A 455 -14.49 -4.46 24.93
CA VAL A 455 -14.30 -3.07 25.38
C VAL A 455 -15.49 -2.22 24.96
N MET A 456 -16.10 -1.52 25.91
CA MET A 456 -17.11 -0.49 25.64
C MET A 456 -16.41 0.82 25.27
N GLY A 457 -16.67 1.34 24.07
CA GLY A 457 -16.06 2.58 23.56
C GLY A 457 -17.09 3.56 23.01
N ASN A 458 -16.77 4.85 23.05
CA ASN A 458 -17.58 5.91 22.46
C ASN A 458 -17.22 6.10 20.98
N TYR A 459 -18.22 6.41 20.17
CA TYR A 459 -18.08 6.61 18.73
C TYR A 459 -18.86 7.86 18.30
N SER A 460 -18.41 8.45 17.19
CA SER A 460 -19.05 9.63 16.61
C SER A 460 -20.47 9.33 16.15
N ASN A 461 -21.23 10.37 15.78
CA ASN A 461 -22.37 10.14 14.90
C ASN A 461 -21.87 9.69 13.53
N LYS A 462 -22.51 8.65 12.96
CA LYS A 462 -22.19 8.21 11.60
C LYS A 462 -22.33 9.37 10.63
N HIS A 463 -21.35 9.50 9.75
CA HIS A 463 -21.20 10.64 8.86
C HIS A 463 -20.79 10.22 7.46
N VAL A 464 -21.08 11.09 6.50
CA VAL A 464 -20.79 10.91 5.07
C VAL A 464 -20.26 12.20 4.49
N VAL A 465 -19.66 12.13 3.31
CA VAL A 465 -19.20 13.32 2.57
C VAL A 465 -20.40 14.25 2.31
N SER A 466 -20.20 15.55 2.50
CA SER A 466 -21.27 16.54 2.35
C SER A 466 -21.91 16.55 0.95
N ASP A 467 -23.22 16.76 0.91
CA ASP A 467 -23.96 16.86 -0.36
C ASP A 467 -23.45 18.01 -1.25
N ALA A 468 -22.92 19.08 -0.66
CA ALA A 468 -22.30 20.17 -1.39
C ALA A 468 -21.06 19.70 -2.18
N SER A 469 -20.16 18.96 -1.53
CA SER A 469 -18.98 18.38 -2.17
C SER A 469 -19.35 17.35 -3.24
N LEU A 470 -20.35 16.50 -2.97
CA LEU A 470 -20.86 15.55 -3.96
C LEU A 470 -21.44 16.25 -5.19
N ASN A 471 -22.23 17.31 -5.00
CA ASN A 471 -22.85 18.06 -6.09
C ASN A 471 -21.82 18.70 -7.03
N LEU A 472 -20.68 19.16 -6.52
CA LEU A 472 -19.59 19.69 -7.36
C LEU A 472 -19.04 18.61 -8.30
N ILE A 473 -18.82 17.40 -7.79
CA ILE A 473 -18.31 16.27 -8.59
C ILE A 473 -19.36 15.82 -9.61
N ILE A 474 -20.63 15.75 -9.21
CA ILE A 474 -21.75 15.42 -10.10
C ILE A 474 -21.83 16.41 -11.27
N GLN A 475 -21.80 17.72 -10.99
CA GLN A 475 -21.83 18.76 -12.01
C GLN A 475 -20.62 18.68 -12.94
N PHE A 476 -19.43 18.43 -12.38
CA PHE A 476 -18.22 18.23 -13.16
C PHE A 476 -18.36 17.07 -14.16
N ILE A 477 -18.84 15.90 -13.71
CA ILE A 477 -19.04 14.72 -14.57
C ILE A 477 -20.10 14.99 -15.64
N GLN A 478 -21.24 15.58 -15.26
CA GLN A 478 -22.35 15.89 -16.18
C GLN A 478 -21.95 16.86 -17.30
N ASN A 479 -21.01 17.78 -17.02
CA ASN A 479 -20.47 18.70 -18.03
C ASN A 479 -19.59 17.99 -19.07
N LEU A 480 -19.02 16.83 -18.74
CA LEU A 480 -18.09 16.09 -19.61
C LEU A 480 -18.78 14.97 -20.40
N THR A 481 -19.79 14.32 -19.81
CA THR A 481 -20.48 13.19 -20.42
C THR A 481 -21.92 13.05 -19.94
N THR A 482 -22.76 12.46 -20.80
CA THR A 482 -24.01 11.82 -20.39
C THR A 482 -23.71 10.47 -19.73
N PRO A 483 -24.68 9.86 -19.01
CA PRO A 483 -24.50 8.53 -18.43
C PRO A 483 -23.93 7.53 -19.43
N LEU A 484 -22.98 6.72 -18.96
CA LEU A 484 -22.36 5.66 -19.77
C LEU A 484 -23.42 4.63 -20.20
N PRO A 485 -23.25 3.96 -21.35
CA PRO A 485 -24.30 3.11 -21.93
C PRO A 485 -24.46 1.75 -21.25
N TRP A 486 -23.53 1.37 -20.36
CA TRP A 486 -23.50 0.08 -19.70
C TRP A 486 -24.26 0.12 -18.37
N LYS A 487 -25.01 -0.95 -18.09
CA LYS A 487 -25.69 -1.15 -16.82
C LYS A 487 -24.84 -2.00 -15.87
N PRO A 488 -25.13 -2.05 -14.57
CA PRO A 488 -24.36 -2.88 -13.63
C PRO A 488 -24.19 -4.35 -14.07
N GLU A 489 -25.21 -4.95 -14.69
CA GLU A 489 -25.16 -6.33 -15.21
C GLU A 489 -24.22 -6.53 -16.41
N ASP A 490 -23.79 -5.44 -17.07
CA ASP A 490 -22.84 -5.47 -18.18
C ASP A 490 -21.38 -5.46 -17.70
N TYR A 491 -21.15 -5.21 -16.40
CA TYR A 491 -19.82 -5.18 -15.78
C TYR A 491 -19.48 -6.50 -15.08
N ILE A 492 -18.20 -6.84 -15.07
CA ILE A 492 -17.60 -7.76 -14.11
C ILE A 492 -16.31 -7.17 -13.56
N ILE A 493 -16.10 -7.24 -12.25
CA ILE A 493 -14.84 -6.86 -11.62
C ILE A 493 -13.88 -8.04 -11.69
N LEU A 494 -12.71 -7.85 -12.30
CA LEU A 494 -11.59 -8.79 -12.24
C LEU A 494 -10.56 -8.28 -11.23
N THR A 495 -10.09 -9.15 -10.35
CA THR A 495 -9.14 -8.80 -9.28
C THR A 495 -8.32 -10.02 -8.88
N ASN A 496 -7.14 -9.83 -8.31
CA ASN A 496 -6.38 -10.87 -7.60
C ASN A 496 -6.58 -10.78 -6.07
N GLY A 497 -7.57 -9.99 -5.65
CA GLY A 497 -7.96 -9.71 -4.28
C GLY A 497 -7.14 -8.62 -3.58
N LEU A 498 -6.06 -8.11 -4.22
CA LEU A 498 -5.26 -7.01 -3.65
C LEU A 498 -6.00 -5.66 -3.66
N CYS A 499 -7.01 -5.50 -4.52
CA CYS A 499 -7.80 -4.27 -4.67
C CYS A 499 -8.07 -3.63 -3.31
N GLY A 500 -7.34 -2.56 -3.02
CA GLY A 500 -7.13 -2.03 -1.68
C GLY A 500 -7.65 -0.61 -1.49
N SER A 501 -8.03 -0.20 -0.28
CA SER A 501 -8.37 1.19 0.02
C SER A 501 -9.41 1.76 -0.95
N ALA A 502 -9.11 2.88 -1.63
CA ALA A 502 -9.98 3.46 -2.65
C ALA A 502 -10.49 2.47 -3.71
N CYS A 503 -9.65 1.53 -4.15
CA CYS A 503 -10.06 0.46 -5.08
C CYS A 503 -11.11 -0.44 -4.44
N ALA A 504 -10.83 -0.93 -3.22
CA ALA A 504 -11.76 -1.76 -2.48
C ALA A 504 -13.08 -1.03 -2.24
N PHE A 505 -13.03 0.26 -1.91
CA PHE A 505 -14.23 1.08 -1.75
C PHE A 505 -15.06 1.16 -3.04
N ILE A 506 -14.43 1.34 -4.21
CA ILE A 506 -15.12 1.30 -5.52
C ILE A 506 -15.70 -0.10 -5.79
N ALA A 507 -14.96 -1.16 -5.48
CA ALA A 507 -15.41 -2.54 -5.66
C ALA A 507 -16.60 -2.88 -4.74
N GLU A 508 -16.53 -2.54 -3.45
CA GLU A 508 -17.63 -2.68 -2.50
C GLU A 508 -18.84 -1.85 -2.94
N HIS A 509 -18.65 -0.64 -3.46
CA HIS A 509 -19.75 0.18 -3.96
C HIS A 509 -20.45 -0.48 -5.15
N ALA A 510 -19.67 -0.95 -6.13
CA ALA A 510 -20.18 -1.68 -7.28
C ALA A 510 -20.96 -2.96 -6.89
N VAL A 511 -20.50 -3.68 -5.86
CA VAL A 511 -21.16 -4.90 -5.39
C VAL A 511 -22.38 -4.59 -4.52
N GLU A 512 -22.23 -3.84 -3.44
CA GLU A 512 -23.28 -3.62 -2.43
C GLU A 512 -24.41 -2.70 -2.91
N TYR A 513 -24.11 -1.69 -3.74
CA TYR A 513 -25.14 -0.77 -4.26
C TYR A 513 -25.66 -1.17 -5.63
N ASN A 514 -24.84 -1.82 -6.45
CA ASN A 514 -25.13 -2.03 -7.87
C ASN A 514 -25.15 -3.50 -8.28
N ASN A 515 -24.84 -4.45 -7.38
CA ASN A 515 -24.89 -5.89 -7.63
C ASN A 515 -24.01 -6.34 -8.83
N VAL A 516 -22.89 -5.66 -9.05
CA VAL A 516 -21.90 -6.03 -10.07
C VAL A 516 -21.26 -7.37 -9.71
N SER A 517 -21.10 -8.24 -10.70
CA SER A 517 -20.46 -9.55 -10.49
C SER A 517 -18.93 -9.41 -10.33
N THR A 518 -18.33 -10.30 -9.54
CA THR A 518 -16.89 -10.28 -9.23
C THR A 518 -16.25 -11.62 -9.62
N VAL A 519 -15.02 -11.56 -10.09
CA VAL A 519 -14.15 -12.71 -10.31
C VAL A 519 -12.78 -12.45 -9.71
N ALA A 520 -12.35 -13.35 -8.82
CA ALA A 520 -11.01 -13.30 -8.25
C ALA A 520 -10.10 -14.39 -8.86
N VAL A 521 -8.84 -14.03 -9.13
CA VAL A 521 -7.86 -14.94 -9.75
C VAL A 521 -6.73 -15.34 -8.80
N GLY A 522 -6.32 -16.61 -8.86
CA GLY A 522 -5.15 -17.12 -8.14
C GLY A 522 -5.48 -17.58 -6.72
N GLY A 523 -4.60 -17.27 -5.77
CA GLY A 523 -4.68 -17.66 -4.37
C GLY A 523 -4.29 -19.11 -4.10
N ILE A 524 -4.55 -19.59 -2.89
CA ILE A 524 -4.33 -20.98 -2.49
C ILE A 524 -5.47 -21.84 -3.06
N ALA A 525 -5.15 -22.86 -3.85
CA ALA A 525 -6.13 -23.66 -4.60
C ALA A 525 -7.02 -24.52 -3.69
N SER A 526 -6.51 -24.95 -2.54
CA SER A 526 -7.30 -25.68 -1.54
C SER A 526 -8.33 -24.79 -0.81
N ASN A 527 -8.18 -23.46 -0.88
CA ASN A 527 -9.16 -22.52 -0.35
C ASN A 527 -10.21 -22.26 -1.43
N PRO A 528 -11.51 -22.55 -1.19
CA PRO A 528 -12.52 -22.43 -2.23
C PRO A 528 -12.86 -20.98 -2.58
N LEU A 529 -12.63 -20.04 -1.65
CA LEU A 529 -13.02 -18.64 -1.75
C LEU A 529 -11.79 -17.72 -1.70
N LEU A 530 -11.88 -16.61 -2.43
CA LEU A 530 -10.85 -15.56 -2.51
C LEU A 530 -11.56 -14.22 -2.52
N SER A 531 -11.11 -13.29 -1.67
CA SER A 531 -11.73 -11.97 -1.57
C SER A 531 -11.54 -11.16 -2.85
N TYR A 532 -12.55 -10.37 -3.25
CA TYR A 532 -12.42 -9.46 -4.41
C TYR A 532 -11.79 -8.10 -4.03
N ALA A 533 -11.92 -7.72 -2.76
CA ALA A 533 -11.42 -6.48 -2.19
C ALA A 533 -10.69 -6.78 -0.87
N SER A 534 -9.76 -5.90 -0.52
CA SER A 534 -9.01 -5.93 0.73
C SER A 534 -9.00 -4.54 1.36
N PHE A 535 -9.09 -4.45 2.68
CA PHE A 535 -8.90 -3.20 3.45
C PHE A 535 -9.50 -1.93 2.79
N PRO A 536 -10.83 -1.84 2.58
CA PRO A 536 -11.49 -0.68 1.97
C PRO A 536 -11.11 0.64 2.65
N GLY A 537 -10.77 0.59 3.94
CA GLY A 537 -10.14 1.68 4.67
C GLY A 537 -11.04 2.86 4.96
N GLY A 538 -10.65 3.59 6.01
CA GLY A 538 -11.08 4.97 6.24
C GLY A 538 -10.02 5.98 5.83
N ALA A 539 -10.17 7.23 6.26
CA ALA A 539 -9.12 8.23 6.11
C ALA A 539 -7.83 7.77 6.85
N VAL A 540 -6.81 7.38 6.10
CA VAL A 540 -5.50 6.98 6.65
C VAL A 540 -4.74 8.23 7.03
N VAL A 541 -4.21 8.23 8.25
CA VAL A 541 -3.32 9.28 8.72
C VAL A 541 -2.01 8.67 9.17
N ASN A 542 -0.97 9.49 9.14
CA ASN A 542 0.30 9.15 9.75
C ASN A 542 0.59 10.04 10.95
N SER A 543 1.50 9.58 11.81
CA SER A 543 1.92 10.29 13.01
C SER A 543 2.37 11.73 12.75
N THR A 544 3.04 12.00 11.62
CA THR A 544 3.47 13.36 11.25
C THR A 544 2.26 14.27 11.00
N GLN A 545 1.26 13.80 10.24
CA GLN A 545 0.02 14.55 10.00
C GLN A 545 -0.76 14.81 11.31
N ILE A 546 -0.76 13.84 12.23
CA ILE A 546 -1.36 13.99 13.56
C ILE A 546 -0.64 15.10 14.33
N PHE A 547 0.69 15.02 14.46
CA PHE A 547 1.46 16.03 15.21
C PHE A 547 1.39 17.41 14.58
N ASP A 548 1.46 17.53 13.25
CA ASP A 548 1.31 18.81 12.54
C ASP A 548 -0.08 19.42 12.79
N SER A 549 -1.13 18.60 12.77
CA SER A 549 -2.49 19.07 13.06
C SER A 549 -2.67 19.47 14.52
N LEU A 550 -2.07 18.75 15.47
CA LEU A 550 -2.08 19.10 16.89
C LEU A 550 -1.23 20.35 17.19
N GLU A 551 -0.13 20.57 16.46
CA GLU A 551 0.69 21.80 16.56
C GLU A 551 -0.13 23.02 16.15
N LYS A 552 -0.82 22.93 15.01
CA LYS A 552 -1.71 24.00 14.53
C LYS A 552 -2.84 24.33 15.51
N LEU A 553 -3.27 23.36 16.31
CA LEU A 553 -4.27 23.54 17.37
C LEU A 553 -3.67 23.99 18.71
N GLY A 554 -2.34 24.12 18.81
CA GLY A 554 -1.66 24.48 20.07
C GLY A 554 -1.68 23.37 21.13
N LEU A 555 -1.89 22.11 20.74
CA LEU A 555 -2.14 21.00 21.66
C LEU A 555 -0.90 20.15 21.98
N LEU A 556 0.26 20.38 21.35
CA LEU A 556 1.46 19.53 21.55
C LEU A 556 1.98 19.47 22.99
N ASN A 557 1.72 20.50 23.80
CA ASN A 557 2.14 20.54 25.21
C ASN A 557 1.07 20.01 26.18
N ASN A 558 -0.09 19.56 25.66
CA ASN A 558 -1.15 19.00 26.48
C ASN A 558 -0.76 17.61 27.00
N THR A 559 -1.04 17.32 28.26
CA THR A 559 -0.66 16.06 28.93
C THR A 559 -1.33 14.81 28.35
N LEU A 560 -2.45 14.96 27.61
CA LEU A 560 -3.12 13.86 26.93
C LEU A 560 -2.45 13.48 25.60
N ILE A 561 -1.63 14.36 25.04
CA ILE A 561 -1.00 14.18 23.73
C ILE A 561 0.37 13.52 23.89
N PRO A 562 0.67 12.41 23.17
CA PRO A 562 1.98 11.79 23.23
C PRO A 562 3.06 12.72 22.68
N LYS A 563 4.31 12.48 23.08
CA LYS A 563 5.45 13.17 22.47
C LYS A 563 5.76 12.58 21.09
N PRO A 564 6.34 13.36 20.16
CA PRO A 564 6.83 12.83 18.89
C PRO A 564 7.88 11.72 19.06
N PHE A 565 8.03 10.90 18.02
CA PHE A 565 9.03 9.83 18.00
C PHE A 565 10.45 10.38 18.24
N PRO A 566 11.31 9.63 18.95
CA PRO A 566 12.68 10.06 19.23
C PRO A 566 13.60 10.02 18.00
N LEU A 567 13.24 9.28 16.95
CA LEU A 567 13.99 9.13 15.70
C LEU A 567 13.23 9.76 14.52
N THR A 568 13.95 10.43 13.61
CA THR A 568 13.40 10.92 12.33
C THR A 568 12.98 9.78 11.45
N GLY A 569 11.98 10.03 10.60
CA GLY A 569 11.52 9.04 9.62
C GLY A 569 10.83 7.84 10.27
N THR A 570 10.68 7.84 11.59
CA THR A 570 9.86 6.88 12.32
C THR A 570 8.42 7.35 12.26
N SER A 571 7.55 6.49 11.78
CA SER A 571 6.13 6.81 11.62
C SER A 571 5.27 5.60 11.92
N VAL A 572 4.06 5.89 12.40
CA VAL A 572 2.97 4.94 12.40
C VAL A 572 1.85 5.51 11.53
N ASN A 573 1.24 4.64 10.75
CA ASN A 573 0.11 4.93 9.89
C ASN A 573 -1.06 4.07 10.36
N PHE A 574 -2.26 4.61 10.34
CA PHE A 574 -3.48 3.85 10.59
C PHE A 574 -4.72 4.61 10.08
N PRO A 575 -5.83 3.91 9.84
CA PRO A 575 -7.13 4.53 9.56
C PRO A 575 -7.71 5.20 10.81
N MET A 576 -8.13 6.45 10.66
CA MET A 576 -8.90 7.19 11.68
C MET A 576 -10.40 6.93 11.59
N ASN A 577 -10.90 6.45 10.45
CA ASN A 577 -12.32 6.20 10.25
C ASN A 577 -12.57 4.71 10.03
N GLU A 578 -13.73 4.29 10.51
CA GLU A 578 -14.37 3.04 10.15
C GLU A 578 -15.27 3.27 8.96
N VAL A 579 -15.52 2.21 8.18
CA VAL A 579 -16.46 2.23 7.06
C VAL A 579 -17.43 1.09 7.21
N TYR A 580 -18.72 1.39 7.03
CA TYR A 580 -19.80 0.43 7.27
C TYR A 580 -20.43 -0.04 5.97
N SER A 581 -20.80 -1.33 5.96
CA SER A 581 -21.56 -1.92 4.86
C SER A 581 -22.91 -1.23 4.69
N LYS A 582 -23.32 -1.04 3.44
CA LYS A 582 -24.64 -0.53 3.09
C LYS A 582 -25.73 -1.57 3.31
N ILE A 583 -25.41 -2.84 3.04
CA ILE A 583 -26.35 -3.96 3.15
C ILE A 583 -26.48 -4.46 4.60
N ASN A 584 -25.39 -4.38 5.38
CA ASN A 584 -25.35 -4.72 6.81
C ASN A 584 -24.83 -3.51 7.62
N PRO A 585 -25.69 -2.57 8.04
CA PRO A 585 -25.26 -1.28 8.60
C PRO A 585 -24.38 -1.31 9.86
N ASP A 586 -24.30 -2.43 10.58
CA ASP A 586 -23.46 -2.61 11.77
C ASP A 586 -22.13 -3.33 11.46
N GLU A 587 -21.94 -3.73 10.20
CA GLU A 587 -20.78 -4.47 9.76
C GLU A 587 -19.67 -3.51 9.27
N ILE A 588 -18.48 -3.63 9.86
CA ILE A 588 -17.30 -2.83 9.51
C ILE A 588 -16.59 -3.50 8.33
N LEU A 589 -16.59 -2.84 7.17
CA LEU A 589 -16.05 -3.39 5.92
C LEU A 589 -14.59 -3.85 6.03
N GLU A 590 -13.79 -3.15 6.84
CA GLU A 590 -12.37 -3.46 7.06
C GLU A 590 -12.12 -4.88 7.62
N PHE A 591 -13.10 -5.42 8.36
CA PHE A 591 -13.03 -6.74 9.01
C PHE A 591 -14.01 -7.76 8.43
N SER A 592 -14.54 -7.48 7.24
CA SER A 592 -15.53 -8.35 6.60
C SER A 592 -14.94 -9.16 5.47
N TYR A 593 -15.20 -10.48 5.48
CA TYR A 593 -14.80 -11.36 4.40
C TYR A 593 -15.70 -11.14 3.16
N ARG A 594 -15.09 -10.93 1.99
CA ARG A 594 -15.76 -10.48 0.77
C ARG A 594 -15.40 -11.36 -0.43
N PRO A 595 -15.86 -12.63 -0.45
CA PRO A 595 -15.47 -13.58 -1.48
C PRO A 595 -16.03 -13.16 -2.84
N ALA A 596 -15.21 -13.30 -3.88
CA ALA A 596 -15.67 -13.11 -5.25
C ALA A 596 -16.74 -14.15 -5.64
N LYS A 597 -17.69 -13.74 -6.48
CA LYS A 597 -18.73 -14.64 -6.99
C LYS A 597 -18.14 -15.80 -7.78
N PHE A 598 -17.13 -15.50 -8.59
CA PHE A 598 -16.41 -16.50 -9.39
C PHE A 598 -14.93 -16.55 -9.00
N ARG A 599 -14.31 -17.71 -9.25
CA ARG A 599 -12.88 -17.90 -9.06
C ARG A 599 -12.23 -18.46 -10.32
N LEU A 600 -11.13 -17.85 -10.71
CA LEU A 600 -10.22 -18.34 -11.75
C LEU A 600 -8.86 -18.69 -11.13
N PHE A 601 -8.13 -19.57 -11.79
CA PHE A 601 -6.74 -19.85 -11.45
C PHE A 601 -5.83 -19.44 -12.60
N TYR A 602 -4.59 -19.13 -12.25
CA TYR A 602 -3.57 -18.96 -13.25
C TYR A 602 -3.21 -20.32 -13.87
N ASP A 603 -3.05 -20.35 -15.18
CA ASP A 603 -2.48 -21.44 -15.97
C ASP A 603 -1.26 -20.92 -16.74
N GLU A 604 -0.58 -21.78 -17.49
CA GLU A 604 0.64 -21.39 -18.23
C GLU A 604 0.39 -20.29 -19.28
N GLN A 605 -0.85 -20.13 -19.75
CA GLN A 605 -1.20 -19.17 -20.79
C GLN A 605 -1.65 -17.83 -20.17
N ASN A 606 -2.67 -17.85 -19.31
CA ASN A 606 -3.26 -16.63 -18.77
C ASN A 606 -2.32 -15.90 -17.79
N VAL A 607 -1.34 -16.60 -17.19
CA VAL A 607 -0.33 -16.00 -16.33
C VAL A 607 0.65 -15.14 -17.15
N ARG A 608 0.87 -15.51 -18.41
CA ARG A 608 1.74 -14.85 -19.39
C ARG A 608 0.96 -14.04 -20.42
N ASN A 609 -0.36 -14.02 -20.40
CA ASN A 609 -1.15 -13.17 -21.27
C ASN A 609 -2.44 -12.73 -20.57
N ILE A 610 -2.48 -11.47 -20.16
CA ILE A 610 -3.61 -10.90 -19.45
C ILE A 610 -4.90 -10.85 -20.29
N SER A 611 -4.78 -10.80 -21.63
CA SER A 611 -5.96 -10.79 -22.51
C SER A 611 -6.79 -12.07 -22.36
N ILE A 612 -6.13 -13.22 -22.15
CA ILE A 612 -6.78 -14.51 -21.94
C ILE A 612 -7.57 -14.47 -20.62
N LEU A 613 -6.98 -13.90 -19.57
CA LEU A 613 -7.68 -13.72 -18.30
C LEU A 613 -8.86 -12.75 -18.43
N TRP A 614 -8.72 -11.66 -19.18
CA TRP A 614 -9.82 -10.75 -19.49
C TRP A 614 -10.94 -11.46 -20.25
N SER A 615 -10.62 -12.30 -21.23
CA SER A 615 -11.62 -13.10 -21.96
C SER A 615 -12.32 -14.12 -21.05
N GLN A 616 -11.58 -14.79 -20.15
CA GLN A 616 -12.15 -15.70 -19.15
C GLN A 616 -13.11 -14.97 -18.21
N ALA A 617 -12.76 -13.76 -17.75
CA ALA A 617 -13.63 -12.92 -16.93
C ALA A 617 -14.88 -12.45 -17.71
N ALA A 618 -14.70 -11.95 -18.94
CA ALA A 618 -15.80 -11.46 -19.77
C ALA A 618 -16.84 -12.55 -20.08
N ALA A 619 -16.40 -13.81 -20.24
CA ALA A 619 -17.27 -14.95 -20.46
C ALA A 619 -18.23 -15.21 -19.28
N LEU A 620 -17.87 -14.79 -18.07
CA LEU A 620 -18.71 -14.94 -16.86
C LEU A 620 -19.80 -13.86 -16.75
N ILE A 621 -19.74 -12.79 -17.55
CA ILE A 621 -20.79 -11.74 -17.56
C ILE A 621 -22.12 -12.35 -18.03
N GLY A 622 -23.13 -12.28 -17.16
CA GLY A 622 -24.45 -12.88 -17.36
C GLY A 622 -24.57 -14.35 -16.90
N SER A 623 -23.48 -14.94 -16.40
CA SER A 623 -23.51 -16.29 -15.82
C SER A 623 -24.14 -16.29 -14.42
N LYS A 624 -24.88 -17.37 -14.10
CA LYS A 624 -25.56 -17.52 -12.80
C LYS A 624 -24.62 -18.08 -11.76
#